data_AF-A0A7W4K7V4-F1
#
_entry.id   AF-A0A7W4K7V4-F1
#
_cell.length_a   1.000
_cell.length_b   1.000
_cell.length_c   1.000
_cell.angle_alpha   90.00
_cell.angle_beta   90.00
_cell.angle_gamma   90.00
#
_symmetry.space_group_name_H-M   'P 1'
#
loop_
_entity.id
_entity.type
_entity.pdbx_description
1 polymer ?
#
loop_
_entity_poly.entity_id
_entity_poly.type
_entity_poly.pdbx_seq_one_letter_code
_entity_poly.pdbx_strand_id
1 'polypeptide(L)'
;MSHNYATPLTPERRLARLMARIPDDWAIRIEKVADADGLLRWRAATGLPGVAPQWSAFHDTLPDALEAAWKAARVAPSGTS
;
A
#
# COMPACT_ATOMS: atom_id res chain seq x y z
N MET A 1 -34.84 11.77 -14.26
CA MET A 1 -33.46 12.17 -13.94
C MET A 1 -32.94 11.20 -12.88
N SER A 2 -32.01 10.31 -13.23
CA SER A 2 -31.48 9.31 -12.28
C SER A 2 -30.28 9.92 -11.56
N HIS A 3 -30.40 10.10 -10.24
CA HIS A 3 -29.32 10.56 -9.40
C HIS A 3 -28.36 9.39 -9.14
N ASN A 4 -27.19 9.43 -9.78
CA ASN A 4 -26.12 8.45 -9.54
C ASN A 4 -25.43 8.82 -8.22
N TYR A 5 -25.92 8.31 -7.09
CA TYR A 5 -25.24 8.46 -5.79
C TYR A 5 -24.03 7.53 -5.74
N ALA A 6 -22.97 7.88 -6.48
CA ALA A 6 -21.69 7.23 -6.30
C ALA A 6 -21.26 7.44 -4.85
N THR A 7 -21.32 6.39 -4.03
CA THR A 7 -20.84 6.46 -2.64
C THR A 7 -19.37 6.87 -2.66
N PRO A 8 -18.96 7.91 -1.91
CA PRO A 8 -17.56 8.29 -1.82
C PRO A 8 -16.71 7.09 -1.43
N LEU A 9 -15.57 6.90 -2.11
CA LEU A 9 -14.62 5.86 -1.73
C LEU A 9 -13.92 6.31 -0.45
N THR A 10 -14.43 5.86 0.70
CA THR A 10 -13.82 6.14 2.00
C THR A 10 -12.42 5.49 2.10
N PRO A 11 -11.52 5.99 2.96
CA PRO A 11 -10.21 5.39 3.19
C PRO A 11 -10.27 3.89 3.53
N GLU A 12 -11.28 3.46 4.29
CA GLU A 12 -11.49 2.06 4.67
C GLU A 12 -11.88 1.19 3.48
N ARG A 13 -12.80 1.67 2.63
CA ARG A 13 -13.18 0.95 1.40
C ARG A 13 -12.02 0.87 0.41
N ARG A 14 -11.17 1.91 0.36
CA ARG A 14 -9.93 1.89 -0.44
C ARG A 14 -8.94 0.86 0.11
N LEU A 15 -8.72 0.84 1.42
CA LEU A 15 -7.84 -0.13 2.07
C LEU A 15 -8.31 -1.58 1.81
N ALA A 16 -9.58 -1.87 2.05
CA ALA A 16 -10.14 -3.20 1.81
C ALA A 16 -9.96 -3.65 0.35
N ARG A 17 -10.16 -2.73 -0.61
CA ARG A 17 -9.92 -3.00 -2.03
C ARG A 17 -8.44 -3.23 -2.35
N LEU A 18 -7.51 -2.56 -1.68
CA LEU A 18 -6.08 -2.78 -1.87
C LEU A 18 -5.68 -4.15 -1.30
N MET A 19 -6.12 -4.48 -0.10
CA MET A 19 -5.85 -5.78 0.53
C MET A 19 -6.37 -6.93 -0.34
N ALA A 20 -7.58 -6.81 -0.88
CA ALA A 20 -8.17 -7.82 -1.78
C ALA A 20 -7.45 -7.96 -3.14
N ARG A 21 -6.54 -7.04 -3.50
CA ARG A 21 -5.75 -7.09 -4.75
C ARG A 21 -4.32 -7.57 -4.54
N ILE A 22 -3.85 -7.55 -3.30
CA ILE A 22 -2.53 -8.09 -2.95
C ILE A 22 -2.71 -9.62 -2.88
N PRO A 23 -1.83 -10.41 -3.55
CA PRO A 23 -1.89 -11.86 -3.47
C PRO A 23 -1.82 -12.38 -2.03
N ASP A 24 -2.59 -13.43 -1.70
CA ASP A 24 -2.67 -13.99 -0.34
C ASP A 24 -1.34 -14.59 0.14
N ASP A 25 -0.45 -14.96 -0.78
CA ASP A 25 0.90 -15.47 -0.49
C ASP A 25 1.93 -14.36 -0.27
N TRP A 26 1.55 -13.08 -0.37
CA TRP A 26 2.45 -11.96 -0.14
C TRP A 26 2.43 -11.48 1.31
N ALA A 27 3.61 -11.15 1.83
CA ALA A 27 3.72 -10.46 3.10
C ALA A 27 3.29 -8.99 2.95
N ILE A 28 2.62 -8.46 3.97
CA ILE A 28 2.33 -7.03 4.11
C ILE A 28 2.97 -6.54 5.40
N ARG A 29 3.76 -5.47 5.31
CA ARG A 29 4.36 -4.78 6.46
C ARG A 29 3.92 -3.32 6.42
N ILE A 30 3.48 -2.79 7.56
CA ILE A 30 2.99 -1.42 7.69
C ILE A 30 3.55 -0.84 8.97
N GLU A 31 4.10 0.36 8.89
CA GLU A 31 4.62 1.08 10.03
C GLU A 31 4.15 2.53 10.02
N LYS A 32 3.89 3.07 11.22
CA LYS A 32 3.76 4.50 11.46
C LYS A 32 4.98 4.95 12.26
N VAL A 33 5.86 5.72 11.64
CA VAL A 33 7.15 6.13 12.21
C VAL A 33 7.43 7.58 11.88
N ALA A 34 8.25 8.25 12.70
CA ALA A 34 8.68 9.61 12.43
C ALA A 34 9.55 9.66 11.16
N ASP A 35 9.27 10.60 10.26
CA ASP A 35 10.16 10.91 9.14
C ASP A 35 11.33 11.80 9.59
N ALA A 36 12.12 12.29 8.63
CA ALA A 36 13.30 13.11 8.90
C ALA A 36 12.97 14.43 9.63
N ASP A 37 11.73 14.91 9.50
CA ASP A 37 11.24 16.14 10.14
C ASP A 37 10.54 15.85 11.48
N GLY A 38 10.54 14.59 11.94
CA GLY A 38 9.92 14.16 13.19
C GLY A 38 8.41 13.92 13.10
N LEU A 39 7.81 14.01 11.90
CA LEU A 39 6.38 13.82 11.73
C LEU A 39 6.03 12.34 11.61
N LEU A 40 5.06 11.87 12.39
CA LEU A 40 4.60 10.48 12.34
C LEU A 40 3.85 10.19 11.03
N ARG A 41 4.49 9.46 10.13
CA ARG A 41 3.98 9.14 8.79
C ARG A 41 3.94 7.64 8.54
N TRP A 42 3.11 7.24 7.59
CA TRP A 42 2.94 5.85 7.20
C TRP A 42 3.91 5.44 6.12
N ARG A 43 4.46 4.24 6.24
CA ARG A 43 5.12 3.54 5.14
C ARG A 43 4.68 2.09 5.13
N ALA A 44 4.70 1.47 3.96
CA ALA A 44 4.34 0.07 3.81
C ALA A 44 5.32 -0.64 2.89
N ALA A 45 5.35 -1.96 2.99
CA ALA A 45 6.05 -2.82 2.05
C ALA A 45 5.21 -4.08 1.80
N THR A 46 5.21 -4.57 0.57
CA THR A 46 4.56 -5.82 0.22
C THR A 46 5.33 -6.57 -0.86
N GLY A 47 5.25 -7.90 -0.85
CA GLY A 47 5.95 -8.77 -1.78
C GLY A 47 6.00 -10.21 -1.27
N LEU A 48 6.61 -11.08 -2.08
CA LEU A 48 6.81 -12.49 -1.71
C LEU A 48 7.58 -12.64 -0.39
N PRO A 49 7.22 -13.63 0.44
CA PRO A 49 7.95 -13.95 1.65
C PRO A 49 9.40 -14.33 1.30
N GLY A 50 10.35 -13.95 2.17
CA GLY A 50 11.77 -14.21 1.97
C GLY A 50 12.48 -13.20 1.04
N VAL A 51 11.76 -12.39 0.28
CA VAL A 51 12.34 -11.28 -0.47
C VAL A 51 12.47 -10.06 0.45
N ALA A 52 13.62 -9.39 0.39
CA ALA A 52 13.84 -8.14 1.12
C ALA A 52 12.76 -7.12 0.71
N PRO A 53 11.91 -6.67 1.64
CA PRO A 53 10.80 -5.78 1.30
C PRO A 53 11.32 -4.40 0.90
N GLN A 54 10.88 -3.89 -0.25
CA GLN A 54 11.05 -2.49 -0.61
C GLN A 54 9.96 -1.66 0.08
N TRP A 55 10.37 -0.78 1.00
CA TRP A 55 9.48 0.17 1.64
C TRP A 55 9.04 1.27 0.66
N SER A 56 7.78 1.69 0.77
CA SER A 56 7.27 2.91 0.15
C SER A 56 7.96 4.15 0.72
N ALA A 57 7.79 5.29 0.04
CA ALA A 57 8.00 6.59 0.67
C ALA A 57 7.05 6.78 1.87
N PHE A 58 7.24 7.86 2.62
CA PHE A 58 6.33 8.27 3.68
C PHE A 58 5.06 8.91 3.11
N HIS A 59 3.92 8.56 3.69
CA HIS A 59 2.60 9.07 3.32
C HIS A 59 1.80 9.46 4.56
N ASP A 60 0.84 10.36 4.38
CA ASP A 60 0.00 10.84 5.47
C ASP A 60 -1.10 9.83 5.83
N THR A 61 -1.44 8.93 4.90
CA THR A 61 -2.46 7.90 5.10
C THR A 61 -1.92 6.49 4.83
N LEU A 62 -2.42 5.51 5.59
CA LEU A 62 -2.09 4.10 5.41
C LEU A 62 -2.48 3.56 4.01
N PRO A 63 -3.68 3.85 3.46
CA PRO A 63 -4.04 3.38 2.12
C PRO A 63 -3.09 3.88 1.02
N ASP A 64 -2.60 5.13 1.12
CA ASP A 64 -1.64 5.67 0.16
C ASP A 64 -0.30 4.94 0.24
N ALA A 65 0.21 4.69 1.45
CA ALA A 65 1.44 3.93 1.66
C ALA A 65 1.34 2.50 1.11
N LEU A 66 0.24 1.80 1.40
CA LEU A 66 0.04 0.44 0.91
C LEU A 66 -0.10 0.40 -0.62
N GLU A 67 -0.82 1.36 -1.21
CA GLU A 67 -0.95 1.44 -2.66
C GLU A 67 0.39 1.72 -3.35
N ALA A 68 1.21 2.61 -2.78
CA ALA A 68 2.54 2.90 -3.30
C ALA A 68 3.44 1.65 -3.26
N ALA A 69 3.45 0.93 -2.14
CA ALA A 69 4.20 -0.32 -2.00
C ALA A 69 3.75 -1.39 -3.01
N TRP A 70 2.43 -1.57 -3.15
CA TRP A 70 1.88 -2.56 -4.07
C TRP A 70 2.14 -2.22 -5.55
N LYS A 71 2.09 -0.94 -5.93
CA LYS A 71 2.47 -0.49 -7.28
C LYS A 71 3.95 -0.76 -7.56
N ALA A 72 4.84 -0.44 -6.61
CA ALA A 72 6.27 -0.69 -6.77
C ALA A 72 6.59 -2.18 -6.92
N ALA A 73 6.00 -3.03 -6.07
CA ALA A 73 6.20 -4.48 -6.09
C ALA A 73 5.74 -5.14 -7.40
N ARG A 74 4.74 -4.57 -8.09
CA ARG A 74 4.26 -5.06 -9.39
C ARG A 74 5.11 -4.63 -10.57
N VAL A 75 5.89 -3.56 -10.43
CA VAL A 75 6.76 -3.02 -11.49
C VAL A 75 8.17 -3.57 -11.36
N ALA A 76 8.60 -3.93 -10.15
CA ALA A 76 9.84 -4.67 -9.96
C ALA A 76 9.77 -5.97 -10.79
N PRO A 77 10.67 -6.18 -11.76
CA PRO A 77 10.69 -7.43 -12.51
C PRO A 77 10.92 -8.54 -11.49
N SER A 78 9.94 -9.43 -11.34
CA SER A 78 10.13 -10.73 -10.71
C SER A 78 11.34 -11.36 -11.40
N GLY A 79 12.44 -11.49 -10.63
CA GLY A 79 13.81 -11.60 -11.14
C GLY A 79 13.93 -12.43 -12.41
N THR A 80 14.44 -11.80 -13.47
CA THR A 80 15.06 -12.54 -14.56
C THR A 80 16.43 -12.99 -14.06
N SER A 81 16.54 -14.30 -13.83
CA SER A 81 17.72 -15.18 -13.91
C SER A 81 19.03 -14.76 -13.25
#